data_AF-A0A1F7AY09-F1
#
_entry.id   AF-A0A1F7AY09-F1
#
_cell.length_a   1.000
_cell.length_b   1.000
_cell.length_c   1.000
_cell.angle_alpha   90.00
_cell.angle_beta   90.00
_cell.angle_gamma   90.00
#
_symmetry.space_group_name_H-M   'P 1'
#
loop_
_entity.id
_entity.type
_entity.pdbx_description
1 polymer ?
#
loop_
_entity_poly.entity_id
_entity_poly.type
_entity_poly.pdbx_seq_one_letter_code
_entity_poly.pdbx_strand_id
1 'polypeptide(L)' 'MVALIMKDFFTSSELETFAKRWQIVKMLDKEISQKEIAEKLGVGLATITHGSSALKTQGEGFKWLLKNN' A
#
# COMPACT_ATOMS: atom_id res chain seq x y z
N MET A 1 1.89 19.51 -10.12
CA MET A 1 3.36 19.51 -9.92
C MET A 1 3.85 18.17 -9.39
N VAL A 2 3.43 17.71 -8.20
CA VAL A 2 3.86 16.41 -7.62
C VAL A 2 3.64 15.21 -8.55
N ALA A 3 2.46 15.10 -9.17
CA ALA A 3 2.17 13.99 -10.10
C ALA A 3 3.02 13.98 -11.37
N LEU A 4 3.55 15.13 -11.81
CA LEU A 4 4.47 15.20 -12.95
C LEU A 4 5.84 14.69 -12.54
N ILE A 5 6.34 15.18 -11.40
CA ILE A 5 7.60 14.73 -10.81
C ILE A 5 7.58 13.21 -10.59
N MET A 6 6.48 12.65 -10.08
CA MET A 6 6.38 11.19 -9.90
C MET A 6 6.51 10.41 -11.23
N LYS A 7 6.04 10.95 -12.35
CA LYS A 7 6.20 10.30 -13.66
C LYS A 7 7.62 10.43 -14.21
N ASP A 8 8.35 11.47 -13.82
CA ASP A 8 9.75 11.67 -14.22
C ASP A 8 10.71 10.77 -13.41
N PHE A 9 10.38 10.50 -12.14
CA PHE A 9 11.23 9.70 -11.23
C PHE A 9 10.95 8.21 -11.25
N PHE A 10 9.72 7.78 -11.56
CA PHE A 10 9.29 6.40 -11.45
C PHE A 10 8.80 5.86 -12.79
N THR A 11 9.07 4.59 -13.03
CA THR A 11 8.43 3.82 -14.09
C THR A 11 6.96 3.54 -13.76
N SER A 12 6.16 3.25 -14.78
CA SER A 12 4.74 2.89 -14.60
C SER A 12 4.56 1.70 -13.64
N SER A 13 5.44 0.71 -13.68
CA SER A 13 5.37 -0.47 -12.81
C SER A 13 5.71 -0.15 -11.35
N GLU A 14 6.63 0.79 -11.10
CA GLU A 14 6.93 1.27 -9.75
C GLU A 14 5.76 2.06 -9.15
N LEU A 15 5.12 2.92 -9.96
CA LEU A 15 3.91 3.64 -9.55
C LEU A 15 2.75 2.69 -9.25
N GLU A 16 2.54 1.68 -10.07
CA GLU A 16 1.54 0.63 -9.78
C GLU A 16 1.87 -0.11 -8.49
N THR A 17 3.13 -0.47 -8.28
CA THR A 17 3.58 -1.14 -7.05
C THR A 17 3.34 -0.25 -5.82
N PHE A 18 3.64 1.05 -5.92
CA PHE A 18 3.37 2.03 -4.88
C PHE A 18 1.87 2.12 -4.57
N ALA A 19 1.03 2.20 -5.60
CA ALA A 19 -0.42 2.24 -5.46
C ALA A 19 -0.99 0.98 -4.79
N LYS A 20 -0.51 -0.20 -5.19
CA LYS A 20 -0.88 -1.49 -4.58
C LYS A 20 -0.52 -1.54 -3.10
N ARG A 21 0.67 -1.05 -2.71
CA ARG A 21 1.07 -0.97 -1.29
C ARG A 21 0.11 -0.12 -0.47
N TRP A 22 -0.31 1.04 -1.00
CA TRP A 22 -1.30 1.88 -0.34
C TRP A 22 -2.67 1.20 -0.23
N GLN A 23 -3.12 0.49 -1.27
CA GLN A 23 -4.35 -0.28 -1.22
C GLN A 23 -4.31 -1.38 -0.17
N ILE A 24 -3.20 -2.12 -0.07
CA ILE A 24 -2.97 -3.13 0.99
C ILE A 24 -3.15 -2.49 2.38
N VAL A 25 -2.48 -1.36 2.64
CA VAL A 25 -2.57 -0.66 3.94
C VAL A 25 -4.01 -0.29 4.27
N LYS A 26 -4.74 0.32 3.33
CA LYS A 26 -6.16 0.68 3.54
C LYS A 26 -7.06 -0.52 3.79
N MET A 27 -6.81 -1.65 3.14
CA MET A 27 -7.62 -2.85 3.31
C MET A 27 -7.32 -3.54 4.65
N LEU A 28 -6.06 -3.54 5.08
CA LEU A 28 -5.66 -4.03 6.39
C LEU A 28 -6.24 -3.19 7.52
N ASP A 29 -6.28 -1.86 7.37
CA ASP A 29 -6.91 -0.94 8.32
C ASP A 29 -8.43 -1.17 8.45
N LYS A 30 -9.07 -1.60 7.36
CA LYS A 30 -10.48 -2.04 7.33
C LYS A 30 -10.71 -3.49 7.78
N GLU A 31 -9.70 -4.11 8.40
CA GLU A 31 -9.75 -5.49 8.89
C GLU A 31 -10.07 -6.55 7.82
N ILE A 32 -9.81 -6.25 6.54
CA ILE A 32 -10.00 -7.23 5.46
C ILE A 32 -8.93 -8.32 5.57
N SER A 33 -9.34 -9.58 5.37
CA SER A 33 -8.44 -10.73 5.47
C SER A 33 -7.32 -10.68 4.41
N GLN A 34 -6.12 -11.12 4.78
CA GLN A 34 -4.98 -11.13 3.85
C GLN A 34 -5.23 -11.99 2.61
N LYS A 35 -6.01 -13.06 2.75
CA LYS A 35 -6.41 -13.92 1.61
C LYS A 35 -7.27 -13.14 0.62
N GLU A 36 -8.28 -12.41 1.11
CA GLU A 36 -9.13 -11.59 0.26
C GLU A 36 -8.37 -10.43 -0.39
N ILE A 37 -7.40 -9.83 0.32
CA ILE A 37 -6.50 -8.82 -0.25
C ILE A 37 -5.66 -9.39 -1.40
N ALA A 38 -5.12 -10.60 -1.22
CA ALA A 38 -4.34 -11.28 -2.25
C ALA A 38 -5.14 -11.51 -3.53
N GLU A 39 -6.38 -11.99 -3.38
CA GLU A 39 -7.30 -12.24 -4.48
C GLU A 39 -7.70 -10.94 -5.20
N LYS A 40 -8.07 -9.88 -4.45
CA LYS A 40 -8.52 -8.61 -5.04
C LYS A 40 -7.40 -7.83 -5.74
N LEU A 41 -6.18 -7.87 -5.21
CA LEU A 41 -5.07 -7.08 -5.75
C LEU A 41 -4.12 -7.88 -6.65
N GLY A 42 -4.31 -9.20 -6.76
CA GLY A 42 -3.44 -10.09 -7.52
C GLY A 42 -2.00 -10.10 -6.99
N VAL A 43 -1.84 -10.12 -5.67
CA VAL A 43 -0.52 -10.08 -5.00
C VAL A 43 -0.33 -11.29 -4.09
N GLY A 44 0.91 -11.76 -3.93
CA GLY A 44 1.23 -12.87 -3.03
C GLY A 44 1.16 -12.47 -1.55
N LEU A 45 0.87 -13.44 -0.68
CA LEU A 45 0.75 -13.23 0.77
C LEU A 45 1.97 -12.56 1.39
N ALA A 46 3.19 -12.88 0.95
CA ALA A 46 4.42 -12.25 1.44
C ALA A 46 4.44 -10.72 1.24
N THR A 47 3.84 -10.22 0.16
CA THR A 47 3.72 -8.78 -0.12
C THR A 47 2.81 -8.11 0.90
N ILE A 48 1.73 -8.80 1.28
CA ILE A 48 0.74 -8.31 2.25
C ILE A 48 1.32 -8.35 3.66
N THR A 49 2.04 -9.42 4.02
CA THR A 49 2.74 -9.53 5.30
C THR A 49 3.72 -8.39 5.49
N HIS A 50 4.48 -8.03 4.44
CA HIS A 50 5.38 -6.87 4.50
C HIS A 50 4.62 -5.56 4.75
N GLY A 51 3.50 -5.33 4.06
CA GLY A 51 2.62 -4.17 4.29
C GLY A 51 2.03 -4.12 5.70
N SER A 52 1.61 -5.27 6.23
CA SER A 52 1.09 -5.42 7.60
C SER A 52 2.16 -5.09 8.65
N SER A 53 3.38 -5.60 8.47
CA SER A 53 4.51 -5.27 9.34
C SER A 53 4.82 -3.78 9.29
N ALA A 54 4.89 -3.18 8.09
CA ALA A 54 5.14 -1.75 7.92
C ALA A 54 4.09 -0.90 8.65
N LEU A 55 2.80 -1.22 8.54
CA LEU A 55 1.74 -0.51 9.25
C LEU A 55 1.87 -0.61 10.78
N LYS A 56 2.27 -1.77 11.30
CA LYS A 56 2.39 -2.02 12.75
C LYS A 56 3.62 -1.35 13.36
N THR A 57 4.80 -1.53 12.75
CA THR A 57 6.09 -1.21 13.40
C THR A 57 6.73 0.10 12.95
N GLN A 58 6.50 0.55 11.72
CA GLN A 58 7.22 1.69 11.12
C GLN A 58 6.29 2.70 10.41
N GLY A 59 4.98 2.49 10.51
CA GLY A 59 3.99 3.13 9.65
C GLY A 59 3.44 4.44 10.17
N GLU A 60 4.23 5.29 10.84
CA GLU A 60 3.72 6.58 11.33
C GLU A 60 3.14 7.44 10.20
N GLY A 61 3.81 7.48 9.04
CA GLY A 61 3.29 8.13 7.84
C GLY A 61 2.00 7.51 7.32
N PHE A 62 1.90 6.18 7.32
CA PHE A 62 0.65 5.49 6.91
C PHE A 62 -0.48 5.74 7.90
N LYS A 63 -0.23 5.68 9.21
CA LYS A 63 -1.22 5.99 10.25
C LYS A 63 -1.68 7.44 10.15
N TRP A 64 -0.76 8.37 9.89
CA TRP A 64 -1.11 9.77 9.65
C TRP A 64 -2.00 9.91 8.42
N LEU A 65 -1.64 9.29 7.29
CA LEU A 65 -2.45 9.33 6.07
C LEU A 65 -3.84 8.72 6.28
N LEU A 66 -3.95 7.62 7.02
CA LEU A 66 -5.24 6.97 7.32
C LEU A 66 -6.14 7.86 8.20
N LYS A 67 -5.57 8.62 9.13
CA LYS A 67 -6.33 9.53 10.03
C LYS A 67 -6.80 10.82 9.36
N ASN A 68 -6.13 11.25 8.28
CA ASN A 68 -6.34 12.57 7.67
C ASN A 68 -6.97 12.47 6.26
N ASN A 69 -7.71 11.40 5.98
CA ASN A 69 -8.29 11.11 4.67
C ASN A 69 -9.76 10.69 4.77
#